data_AF-A0A1B1V2I6-F1
#
_entry.id   AF-A0A1B1V2I6-F1
#
_cell.length_a   1.000
_cell.length_b   1.000
_cell.length_c   1.000
_cell.angle_alpha   90.00
_cell.angle_beta   90.00
_cell.angle_gamma   90.00
#
_symmetry.space_group_name_H-M   'P 1'
#
loop_
_entity.id
_entity.type
_entity.pdbx_description
1 polymer ?
#
loop_
_entity_poly.entity_id
_entity_poly.type
_entity_poly.pdbx_seq_one_letter_code
_entity_poly.pdbx_strand_id
1 'polypeptide(L)'
;SEKKYIVGFKQTMSAMSSAKKKDVISEKGGKVQKQFKYVNAAAATLDEKAVKELKKDPSVAYVEEDHIAHEYAQSVPYGISQIKAPALHSQGYTGSNVKVAVIDSGIDSSHPDLNVRGGASFVPSETNPYQVGSSHGTHVAGPIAALNNS
;
A
#
# COMPACT_ATOMS: atom_id res chain seq x y z
N SER A 1 25.69 -3.97 -7.57
CA SER A 1 24.95 -2.88 -6.91
C SER A 1 23.82 -3.48 -6.10
N GLU A 2 23.43 -2.85 -4.98
CA GLU A 2 22.24 -3.27 -4.21
C GLU A 2 20.96 -2.81 -4.95
N LYS A 3 19.93 -3.66 -4.99
CA LYS A 3 18.56 -3.33 -5.46
C LYS A 3 17.54 -3.72 -4.39
N LYS A 4 16.29 -3.26 -4.53
CA LYS A 4 15.17 -3.62 -3.65
C LYS A 4 14.46 -4.88 -4.15
N TYR A 5 14.15 -5.77 -3.22
CA TYR A 5 13.50 -7.05 -3.48
C TYR A 5 12.47 -7.38 -2.41
N ILE A 6 11.52 -8.24 -2.78
CA ILE A 6 10.65 -8.96 -1.85
C ILE A 6 11.15 -10.41 -1.78
N VAL A 7 11.44 -10.87 -0.56
CA VAL A 7 11.84 -12.24 -0.26
C VAL A 7 10.68 -12.97 0.40
N GLY A 8 10.07 -13.90 -0.33
CA GLY A 8 8.99 -14.74 0.17
C GLY A 8 9.51 -16.01 0.82
N PHE A 9 8.93 -16.39 1.95
CA PHE A 9 9.32 -17.58 2.72
C PHE A 9 8.27 -18.68 2.61
N LYS A 10 8.70 -19.94 2.66
CA LYS A 10 7.78 -21.08 2.67
C LYS A 10 6.97 -21.10 3.97
N GLN A 11 5.75 -21.65 3.90
CA GLN A 11 4.83 -21.78 5.04
C GLN A 11 5.24 -22.96 5.96
N THR A 12 6.46 -22.90 6.51
CA THR A 12 6.92 -23.84 7.54
C THR A 12 6.98 -23.12 8.88
N MET A 13 6.75 -23.83 9.98
CA MET A 13 6.78 -23.26 11.34
C MET A 13 8.08 -22.48 11.61
N SER A 14 9.21 -22.99 11.13
CA SER A 14 10.50 -22.31 11.31
C SER A 14 10.59 -21.01 10.50
N ALA A 15 10.13 -21.00 9.26
CA ALA A 15 10.20 -19.85 8.35
C ALA A 15 9.15 -18.77 8.65
N MET A 16 8.24 -19.00 9.61
CA MET A 16 7.31 -17.98 10.11
C MET A 16 7.93 -17.07 11.19
N SER A 17 9.01 -17.50 11.85
CA SER A 17 9.68 -16.70 12.88
C SER A 17 10.28 -15.42 12.32
N SER A 18 9.95 -14.27 12.92
CA SER A 18 10.48 -12.96 12.54
C SER A 18 12.01 -12.89 12.64
N ALA A 19 12.58 -13.45 13.71
CA ALA A 19 14.04 -13.52 13.87
C ALA A 19 14.68 -14.34 12.75
N LYS A 20 14.15 -15.54 12.48
CA LYS A 20 14.71 -16.43 11.46
C LYS A 20 14.65 -15.83 10.05
N LYS A 21 13.56 -15.13 9.70
CA LYS A 21 13.46 -14.41 8.41
C LYS A 21 14.56 -13.36 8.27
N LYS A 22 14.84 -12.63 9.36
CA LYS A 22 15.91 -11.62 9.39
C LYS A 22 17.28 -12.29 9.23
N ASP A 23 17.53 -13.35 9.97
CA ASP A 23 18.80 -14.08 9.94
C ASP A 23 19.11 -14.64 8.54
N VAL A 24 18.14 -15.32 7.91
CA VAL A 24 18.30 -15.87 6.55
C VAL A 24 18.71 -14.80 5.54
N ILE A 25 18.14 -13.59 5.63
CA ILE A 25 18.49 -12.48 4.74
C ILE A 25 19.86 -11.89 5.12
N SER A 26 20.10 -11.63 6.41
CA SER A 26 21.30 -10.96 6.90
C SER A 26 22.57 -11.81 6.79
N GLU A 27 22.49 -13.11 7.00
CA GLU A 27 23.60 -14.06 6.79
C GLU A 27 24.10 -14.08 5.34
N LYS A 28 23.25 -13.70 4.38
CA LYS A 28 23.59 -13.61 2.96
C LYS A 28 23.98 -12.19 2.54
N GLY A 29 24.19 -11.29 3.50
CA GLY A 29 24.59 -9.89 3.27
C GLY A 29 23.43 -8.94 2.95
N GLY A 30 22.18 -9.40 3.04
CA GLY A 30 21.00 -8.57 2.81
C GLY A 30 20.60 -7.71 4.00
N LYS A 31 19.93 -6.58 3.74
CA LYS A 31 19.35 -5.72 4.79
C LYS A 31 17.83 -5.76 4.69
N VAL A 32 17.17 -6.07 5.80
CA VAL A 32 15.69 -6.09 5.87
C VAL A 32 15.18 -4.69 6.19
N GLN A 33 14.30 -4.15 5.36
CA GLN A 33 13.59 -2.89 5.65
C GLN A 33 12.26 -3.13 6.36
N LYS A 34 11.51 -4.15 5.92
CA LYS A 34 10.18 -4.45 6.47
C LYS A 34 9.89 -5.93 6.39
N GLN A 35 9.34 -6.49 7.47
CA GLN A 35 8.64 -7.77 7.40
C GLN A 35 7.14 -7.51 7.34
N PHE A 36 6.46 -8.17 6.41
CA PHE A 36 5.01 -8.02 6.27
C PHE A 36 4.30 -8.83 7.34
N LYS A 37 3.23 -8.26 7.90
CA LYS A 37 2.47 -8.90 8.98
C LYS A 37 1.62 -10.07 8.48
N TYR A 38 1.02 -9.92 7.30
CA TYR A 38 0.04 -10.87 6.75
C TYR A 38 0.57 -11.64 5.53
N VAL A 39 1.66 -11.17 4.94
CA VAL A 39 2.38 -11.89 3.87
C VAL A 39 3.62 -12.50 4.49
N ASN A 40 3.90 -13.78 4.22
CA ASN A 40 5.08 -14.44 4.75
C ASN A 40 6.34 -14.04 3.96
N ALA A 41 6.65 -12.74 3.95
CA ALA A 41 7.69 -12.15 3.15
C ALA A 41 8.34 -10.94 3.84
N ALA A 42 9.49 -10.52 3.33
CA ALA A 42 10.19 -9.32 3.77
C ALA A 42 10.65 -8.48 2.57
N ALA A 43 10.52 -7.15 2.67
CA ALA A 43 11.19 -6.21 1.80
C ALA A 43 12.65 -6.06 2.26
N ALA A 44 13.59 -6.25 1.34
CA ALA A 44 15.02 -6.24 1.59
C ALA A 44 15.81 -5.52 0.48
N THR A 45 16.99 -5.00 0.81
CA THR A 45 18.00 -4.60 -0.17
C THR A 45 19.04 -5.71 -0.30
N LEU A 46 19.28 -6.15 -1.53
CA LEU A 46 20.14 -7.29 -1.86
C LEU A 46 21.05 -6.94 -3.03
N ASP A 47 22.26 -7.49 -3.03
CA ASP A 47 23.09 -7.56 -4.23
C ASP A 47 22.83 -8.85 -5.02
N GLU A 48 23.43 -8.97 -6.21
CA GLU A 48 23.22 -10.15 -7.06
C GLU A 48 23.69 -11.48 -6.43
N LYS A 49 24.71 -11.44 -5.57
CA LYS A 49 25.24 -12.62 -4.90
C LYS A 49 24.23 -13.12 -3.86
N ALA A 50 23.71 -12.20 -3.04
CA ALA A 50 22.69 -12.48 -2.04
C ALA A 50 21.42 -13.07 -2.69
N VAL A 51 20.98 -12.52 -3.82
CA VAL A 51 19.82 -13.06 -4.57
C VAL A 51 20.04 -14.50 -5.00
N LYS A 52 21.22 -14.82 -5.57
CA LYS A 52 21.54 -16.19 -6.02
C LYS A 52 21.58 -17.17 -4.85
N GLU A 53 22.13 -16.77 -3.71
CA GLU A 53 22.22 -17.64 -2.53
C GLU A 53 20.86 -17.80 -1.83
N LEU A 54 20.06 -16.73 -1.72
CA LEU A 54 18.71 -16.80 -1.16
C LEU A 54 17.78 -17.71 -1.97
N LYS A 55 17.89 -17.70 -3.31
CA LYS A 55 17.11 -18.61 -4.18
C LYS A 55 17.43 -20.10 -3.96
N LYS A 56 18.59 -20.42 -3.39
CA LYS A 56 18.99 -21.80 -3.05
C LYS A 56 18.57 -22.20 -1.63
N ASP A 57 18.22 -21.24 -0.79
CA ASP A 57 17.86 -21.52 0.61
C ASP A 57 16.55 -22.31 0.67
N PRO A 58 16.52 -23.47 1.35
CA PRO A 58 15.34 -24.33 1.37
C PRO A 58 14.14 -23.71 2.08
N SER A 59 14.34 -22.67 2.91
CA SER A 59 13.28 -21.93 3.60
C SER A 59 12.68 -20.78 2.77
N VAL A 60 13.37 -20.35 1.71
CA VAL A 60 12.93 -19.30 0.78
C VAL A 60 12.05 -19.92 -0.31
N ALA A 61 10.92 -19.27 -0.60
CA ALA A 61 9.99 -19.66 -1.66
C ALA A 61 10.29 -18.92 -2.97
N TYR A 62 10.57 -17.62 -2.90
CA TYR A 62 10.88 -16.78 -4.06
C TYR A 62 11.67 -15.53 -3.64
N VAL A 63 12.34 -14.93 -4.63
CA VAL A 63 12.98 -13.62 -4.55
C VAL A 63 12.63 -12.86 -5.82
N GLU A 64 11.88 -11.77 -5.67
CA GLU A 64 11.38 -10.92 -6.77
C GLU A 64 11.77 -9.46 -6.56
N GLU A 65 11.93 -8.69 -7.64
CA GLU A 65 12.25 -7.27 -7.53
C GLU A 65 11.06 -6.49 -6.91
N ASP A 66 11.35 -5.50 -6.08
CA ASP A 66 10.35 -4.61 -5.52
C ASP A 66 9.98 -3.55 -6.57
N HIS A 67 8.92 -3.80 -7.32
CA HIS A 67 8.52 -3.00 -8.48
C HIS A 67 7.87 -1.66 -8.08
N ILE A 68 8.06 -0.65 -8.92
CA ILE A 68 7.49 0.69 -8.72
C ILE A 68 6.11 0.74 -9.39
N ALA A 69 5.10 1.22 -8.66
CA ALA A 69 3.79 1.57 -9.17
C ALA A 69 3.62 3.10 -9.24
N HIS A 70 2.80 3.57 -10.17
CA HIS A 70 2.49 4.98 -10.36
C HIS A 70 0.97 5.18 -10.46
N GLU A 71 0.51 6.37 -10.08
CA GLU A 71 -0.87 6.81 -10.29
C GLU A 71 -1.22 6.85 -11.80
N TYR A 72 -2.46 6.50 -12.15
CA TYR A 72 -2.93 6.59 -13.54
C TYR A 72 -3.41 8.01 -13.83
N ALA A 73 -3.16 8.51 -15.05
CA ALA A 73 -3.64 9.82 -15.46
C ALA A 73 -5.18 9.90 -15.41
N GLN A 74 -5.70 10.98 -14.84
CA GLN A 74 -7.11 11.17 -14.53
C GLN A 74 -7.96 11.66 -15.72
N SER A 75 -9.24 11.27 -15.76
CA SER A 75 -10.28 11.90 -16.58
C SER A 75 -11.46 12.41 -15.72
N VAL A 76 -12.16 13.43 -16.21
CA VAL A 76 -13.17 14.22 -15.47
C VAL A 76 -14.47 13.41 -15.22
N PRO A 77 -15.11 13.49 -14.03
CA PRO A 77 -16.21 12.60 -13.69
C PRO A 77 -17.56 13.03 -14.29
N TYR A 78 -18.17 12.16 -15.10
CA TYR A 78 -19.62 12.12 -15.40
C TYR A 78 -20.31 10.91 -14.71
N GLY A 79 -19.54 10.11 -13.95
CA GLY A 79 -19.88 8.73 -13.61
C GLY A 79 -20.91 8.51 -12.49
N ILE A 80 -21.07 9.44 -11.54
CA ILE A 80 -21.92 9.20 -10.35
C ILE A 80 -23.40 9.00 -10.71
N SER A 81 -23.92 9.83 -11.63
CA SER A 81 -25.27 9.67 -12.16
C SER A 81 -25.41 8.43 -13.05
N GLN A 82 -24.36 8.06 -13.80
CA GLN A 82 -24.37 6.88 -14.67
C GLN A 82 -24.46 5.57 -13.87
N ILE A 83 -23.82 5.48 -12.71
CA ILE A 83 -23.91 4.31 -11.82
C ILE A 83 -25.17 4.32 -10.94
N LYS A 84 -26.07 5.29 -11.10
CA LYS A 84 -27.35 5.43 -10.39
C LYS A 84 -27.21 5.57 -8.86
N ALA A 85 -26.09 6.08 -8.36
CA ALA A 85 -25.91 6.34 -6.93
C ALA A 85 -27.01 7.24 -6.31
N PRO A 86 -27.53 8.29 -6.99
CA PRO A 86 -28.60 9.12 -6.44
C PRO A 86 -29.88 8.34 -6.07
N ALA A 87 -30.17 7.23 -6.74
CA ALA A 87 -31.35 6.41 -6.44
C ALA A 87 -31.25 5.67 -5.09
N LEU A 88 -30.03 5.37 -4.63
CA LEU A 88 -29.79 4.83 -3.28
C LEU A 88 -29.77 5.95 -2.25
N HIS A 89 -29.21 7.10 -2.60
CA HIS A 89 -29.18 8.27 -1.71
C HIS A 89 -30.60 8.75 -1.37
N SER A 90 -31.54 8.72 -2.33
CA SER A 90 -32.96 9.06 -2.08
C SER A 90 -33.67 8.07 -1.16
N GLN A 91 -33.14 6.86 -1.01
CA GLN A 91 -33.60 5.85 -0.06
C GLN A 91 -32.89 5.96 1.31
N GLY A 92 -32.03 6.97 1.50
CA GLY A 92 -31.26 7.19 2.73
C GLY A 92 -29.97 6.36 2.83
N TYR A 93 -29.59 5.60 1.80
CA TYR A 93 -28.36 4.82 1.78
C TYR A 93 -27.20 5.63 1.21
N THR A 94 -26.34 6.15 2.11
CA THR A 94 -25.22 7.04 1.76
C THR A 94 -23.84 6.47 2.14
N GLY A 95 -23.77 5.21 2.58
CA GLY A 95 -22.51 4.62 3.06
C GLY A 95 -22.13 5.03 4.49
N SER A 96 -23.08 5.56 5.27
CA SER A 96 -22.87 5.87 6.69
C SER A 96 -22.29 4.67 7.45
N ASN A 97 -21.26 4.90 8.26
CA ASN A 97 -20.50 3.89 9.01
C ASN A 97 -19.72 2.86 8.16
N VAL A 98 -19.67 3.01 6.84
CA VAL A 98 -18.78 2.22 5.97
C VAL A 98 -17.39 2.84 5.96
N LYS A 99 -16.36 2.01 6.12
CA LYS A 99 -14.96 2.44 6.05
C LYS A 99 -14.41 2.15 4.66
N VAL A 100 -13.84 3.16 4.02
CA VAL A 100 -13.14 3.03 2.74
C VAL A 100 -11.69 3.49 2.95
N ALA A 101 -10.72 2.67 2.53
CA ALA A 101 -9.31 3.03 2.53
C ALA A 101 -8.90 3.41 1.10
N VAL A 102 -8.41 4.64 0.92
CA VAL A 102 -7.82 5.11 -0.34
C VAL A 102 -6.31 4.90 -0.24
N ILE A 103 -5.78 3.96 -1.03
CA ILE A 103 -4.34 3.65 -1.08
C ILE A 103 -3.76 4.42 -2.26
N ASP A 104 -3.31 5.65 -2.00
CA ASP A 104 -2.94 6.64 -3.03
C ASP A 104 -1.89 7.62 -2.47
N SER A 105 -1.70 8.79 -3.10
CA SER A 105 -0.72 9.84 -2.73
C SER A 105 -0.98 10.56 -1.41
N GLY A 106 -2.06 10.21 -0.70
CA GLY A 106 -2.57 10.93 0.47
C GLY A 106 -3.87 11.68 0.15
N ILE A 107 -4.51 12.22 1.19
CA ILE A 107 -5.74 13.01 1.05
C ILE A 107 -5.57 14.31 1.81
N ASP A 108 -5.81 15.44 1.17
CA ASP A 108 -5.92 16.72 1.85
C ASP A 108 -7.12 16.71 2.82
N SER A 109 -6.84 16.50 4.09
CA SER A 109 -7.86 16.48 5.15
C SER A 109 -8.44 17.85 5.48
N SER A 110 -7.83 18.94 4.98
CA SER A 110 -8.31 20.30 5.16
C SER A 110 -9.32 20.74 4.09
N HIS A 111 -9.52 19.92 3.05
CA HIS A 111 -10.46 20.22 1.98
C HIS A 111 -11.90 20.31 2.54
N PRO A 112 -12.63 21.43 2.32
CA PRO A 112 -13.92 21.67 2.97
C PRO A 112 -15.00 20.65 2.60
N ASP A 113 -14.83 19.97 1.47
CA ASP A 113 -15.76 18.97 0.95
C ASP A 113 -15.38 17.51 1.29
N LEU A 114 -14.35 17.29 2.10
CA LEU A 114 -13.93 15.95 2.53
C LEU A 114 -13.93 15.83 4.06
N ASN A 115 -14.28 14.64 4.56
CA ASN A 115 -14.21 14.30 5.98
C ASN A 115 -13.36 13.06 6.20
N VAL A 116 -12.04 13.26 6.27
CA VAL A 116 -11.07 12.18 6.46
C VAL A 116 -11.05 11.75 7.93
N ARG A 117 -11.43 10.49 8.20
CA ARG A 117 -11.54 9.95 9.57
C ARG A 117 -10.24 9.38 10.15
N GLY A 118 -9.21 9.22 9.32
CA GLY A 118 -7.91 8.68 9.69
C GLY A 118 -7.13 8.16 8.50
N GLY A 119 -5.85 7.82 8.70
CA GLY A 119 -4.96 7.34 7.66
C GLY A 119 -3.57 7.03 8.18
N ALA A 120 -2.72 6.48 7.33
CA ALA A 120 -1.30 6.25 7.60
C ALA A 120 -0.50 6.40 6.31
N SER A 121 0.73 6.90 6.41
CA SER A 121 1.67 6.90 5.29
C SER A 121 2.63 5.72 5.38
N PHE A 122 2.95 5.15 4.23
CA PHE A 122 3.98 4.12 4.07
C PHE A 122 5.15 4.60 3.19
N VAL A 123 5.15 5.88 2.80
CA VAL A 123 6.25 6.53 2.06
C VAL A 123 7.28 7.03 3.09
N PRO A 124 8.53 6.53 3.08
CA PRO A 124 9.49 6.79 4.17
C PRO A 124 9.79 8.28 4.44
N SER A 125 9.82 9.12 3.40
CA SER A 125 10.11 10.56 3.50
C SER A 125 8.86 11.43 3.69
N GLU A 126 7.67 10.89 3.52
CA GLU A 126 6.40 11.63 3.53
C GLU A 126 5.47 11.02 4.57
N THR A 127 5.74 11.29 5.85
CA THR A 127 5.12 10.53 6.96
C THR A 127 3.69 10.96 7.29
N ASN A 128 3.26 12.13 6.82
CA ASN A 128 1.92 12.65 7.07
C ASN A 128 0.97 12.28 5.91
N PRO A 129 0.00 11.36 6.10
CA PRO A 129 -0.93 10.96 5.04
C PRO A 129 -1.95 12.05 4.66
N TYR A 130 -1.99 13.14 5.43
CA TYR A 130 -2.93 14.25 5.25
C TYR A 130 -2.30 15.48 4.57
N GLN A 131 -0.99 15.44 4.33
CA GLN A 131 -0.25 16.44 3.57
C GLN A 131 0.12 15.82 2.22
N VAL A 132 -0.22 16.50 1.14
CA VAL A 132 -0.15 15.93 -0.21
C VAL A 132 1.15 16.35 -0.91
N GLY A 133 1.94 15.36 -1.33
CA GLY A 133 2.98 15.52 -2.34
C GLY A 133 2.43 15.51 -3.78
N SER A 134 1.27 14.87 -4.00
CA SER A 134 0.48 14.85 -5.25
C SER A 134 -1.01 15.00 -4.95
N SER A 135 -1.76 15.70 -5.80
CA SER A 135 -3.21 15.97 -5.65
C SER A 135 -4.13 14.80 -6.04
N HIS A 136 -3.58 13.71 -6.59
CA HIS A 136 -4.35 12.59 -7.14
C HIS A 136 -5.25 11.92 -6.09
N GLY A 137 -4.70 11.55 -4.92
CA GLY A 137 -5.48 10.86 -3.88
C GLY A 137 -6.64 11.69 -3.32
N THR A 138 -6.48 13.02 -3.19
CA THR A 138 -7.58 13.93 -2.84
C THR A 138 -8.69 13.90 -3.89
N HIS A 139 -8.33 13.93 -5.18
CA HIS A 139 -9.31 13.86 -6.24
C HIS A 139 -10.00 12.49 -6.28
N VAL A 140 -9.27 11.39 -6.11
CA VAL A 140 -9.85 10.03 -6.03
C VAL A 140 -10.84 9.92 -4.86
N ALA A 141 -10.55 10.54 -3.71
CA ALA A 141 -11.44 10.52 -2.56
C ALA A 141 -12.78 11.26 -2.80
N GLY A 142 -12.80 12.28 -3.66
CA GLY A 142 -13.99 13.08 -3.96
C GLY A 142 -15.17 12.26 -4.49
N PRO A 143 -15.07 11.57 -5.64
CA PRO A 143 -16.15 10.73 -6.17
C PRO A 143 -16.60 9.60 -5.22
N ILE A 144 -15.77 9.22 -4.25
CA ILE A 144 -16.10 8.18 -3.26
C ILE A 144 -16.95 8.77 -2.12
N ALA A 145 -16.53 9.90 -1.55
CA ALA A 145 -17.02 10.36 -0.25
C ALA A 145 -17.02 11.89 -0.07
N ALA A 146 -17.08 12.67 -1.16
CA ALA A 146 -17.38 14.09 -1.07
C ALA A 146 -18.66 14.31 -0.25
N LEU A 147 -18.62 15.33 0.61
CA LEU A 147 -19.76 15.65 1.46
C LEU A 147 -20.93 16.08 0.57
N ASN A 148 -22.13 15.62 0.92
CA ASN A 148 -23.34 16.16 0.30
C ASN A 148 -23.68 17.48 1.01
N ASN A 149 -22.96 18.54 0.64
CA ASN A 149 -23.15 19.90 1.13
C ASN A 149 -23.43 20.85 -0.05
N SER A 150 -23.83 22.08 0.28
CA SER A 150 -24.20 23.14 -0.65
C SER A 150 -23.50 24.43 -0.29
#